data_AF-A0A7C7VT09-F1
#
_entry.id   AF-A0A7C7VT09-F1
#
_cell.length_a   1.000
_cell.length_b   1.000
_cell.length_c   1.000
_cell.angle_alpha   90.00
_cell.angle_beta   90.00
_cell.angle_gamma   90.00
#
_symmetry.space_group_name_H-M   'P 1'
#
loop_
_entity.id
_entity.type
_entity.pdbx_description
1 polymer ?
#
loop_
_entity_poly.entity_id
_entity_poly.type
_entity_poly.pdbx_seq_one_letter_code
_entity_poly.pdbx_strand_id
1 'polypeptide(L)'
;MSEMISGLGEVRRTEIARKDGKAPWSEALIGAVPFLIFGLAVIPYSLWFWWSTFWPLAIGYVLLLLGFGVGWVKGFPRWSYPYVGLVLAFTLYWTDVSTPELRLLNYTFGRGEAWGLRAWIPFSAVAAIALVFTRSLRPLLRLLTGVWRDWTRLSFALYGAMPLLVWVSFDEVDRSFQFPYLLAAMLLLAGGAVAYMRAARSQGRALALLVGLAPAWVVTTVGVATYWHGRRDFWMRAPGNGYEMALTMLVALGVLAGLIFAPAMLGLLRRRAASGAVSLRRR
;
A
#
# COMPACT_ATOMS: atom_id res chain seq x y z
N MET A 1 -48.34 4.09 6.82
CA MET A 1 -47.06 4.10 7.59
C MET A 1 -46.10 2.98 7.17
N SER A 2 -46.57 1.75 6.95
CA SER A 2 -45.74 0.62 6.46
C SER A 2 -45.09 0.85 5.08
N GLU A 3 -45.83 1.38 4.10
CA GLU A 3 -45.28 1.67 2.76
C GLU A 3 -44.19 2.75 2.77
N MET A 4 -44.27 3.72 3.69
CA MET A 4 -43.29 4.80 3.82
C MET A 4 -41.95 4.28 4.39
N ILE A 5 -42.00 3.31 5.30
CA ILE A 5 -40.82 2.64 5.86
C ILE A 5 -40.18 1.71 4.81
N SER A 6 -41.01 1.04 4.00
CA SER A 6 -40.57 0.22 2.86
C SER A 6 -39.80 1.05 1.82
N GLY A 7 -40.37 2.19 1.39
CA GLY A 7 -39.76 3.08 0.40
C GLY A 7 -38.42 3.67 0.85
N LEU A 8 -38.30 4.06 2.12
CA LEU A 8 -37.04 4.55 2.69
C LEU A 8 -35.94 3.47 2.70
N GLY A 9 -36.31 2.20 2.88
CA GLY A 9 -35.39 1.07 2.81
C GLY A 9 -34.86 0.85 1.39
N GLU A 10 -35.70 1.02 0.38
CA GLU A 10 -35.35 0.78 -1.03
C GLU A 10 -34.47 1.90 -1.60
N VAL A 11 -34.78 3.17 -1.30
CA VAL A 11 -33.95 4.33 -1.66
C VAL A 11 -32.56 4.22 -1.03
N ARG A 12 -32.46 3.78 0.23
CA ARG A 12 -31.18 3.59 0.91
C ARG A 12 -30.35 2.45 0.30
N ARG A 13 -30.99 1.38 -0.18
CA ARG A 13 -30.29 0.27 -0.86
C ARG A 13 -29.76 0.68 -2.22
N THR A 14 -30.55 1.41 -3.01
CA THR A 14 -30.13 1.89 -4.34
C THR A 14 -28.98 2.89 -4.23
N GLU A 15 -29.00 3.77 -3.23
CA GLU A 15 -27.92 4.74 -2.99
C GLU A 15 -26.60 4.06 -2.55
N ILE A 16 -26.67 3.04 -1.68
CA ILE A 16 -25.49 2.26 -1.27
C ILE A 16 -24.93 1.44 -2.45
N ALA A 17 -25.81 0.80 -3.24
CA ALA A 17 -25.39 0.04 -4.42
C ALA A 17 -24.73 0.93 -5.49
N ARG A 18 -25.21 2.17 -5.66
CA ARG A 18 -24.60 3.16 -6.55
C ARG A 18 -23.19 3.56 -6.07
N LYS A 19 -23.00 3.65 -4.74
CA LYS A 19 -21.72 4.08 -4.14
C LYS A 19 -20.61 3.04 -4.27
N ASP A 20 -20.95 1.76 -4.48
CA ASP A 20 -19.96 0.71 -4.69
C ASP A 20 -19.59 0.46 -6.16
N GLY A 21 -20.14 1.24 -7.10
CA GLY A 21 -19.84 1.18 -8.53
C GLY A 21 -18.42 1.62 -8.95
N LYS A 22 -18.28 1.96 -10.24
CA LYS A 22 -17.02 2.50 -10.79
C LYS A 22 -16.75 3.87 -10.15
N ALA A 23 -15.57 4.06 -9.57
CA ALA A 23 -15.20 5.37 -9.03
C ALA A 23 -15.06 6.40 -10.16
N PRO A 24 -15.36 7.69 -9.91
CA PRO A 24 -15.06 8.76 -10.87
C PRO A 24 -13.55 8.80 -11.15
N TRP A 25 -13.17 9.33 -12.32
CA TRP A 25 -11.76 9.37 -12.75
C TRP A 25 -10.86 10.13 -11.77
N SER A 26 -11.36 11.21 -11.16
CA SER A 26 -10.62 11.96 -10.13
C SER A 26 -10.23 11.08 -8.95
N GLU A 27 -11.16 10.28 -8.42
CA GLU A 27 -10.86 9.34 -7.32
C GLU A 27 -9.92 8.22 -7.76
N ALA A 28 -10.06 7.73 -9.00
CA ALA A 28 -9.16 6.70 -9.52
C ALA A 28 -7.71 7.20 -9.62
N LEU A 29 -7.51 8.42 -10.11
CA LEU A 29 -6.20 9.06 -10.16
C LEU A 29 -5.64 9.32 -8.77
N ILE A 30 -6.45 9.84 -7.83
CA ILE A 30 -6.04 10.03 -6.43
C ILE A 30 -5.62 8.70 -5.77
N GLY A 31 -6.26 7.58 -6.13
CA GLY A 31 -5.88 6.25 -5.66
C GLY A 31 -4.53 5.75 -6.18
N ALA A 32 -4.05 6.29 -7.30
CA ALA A 32 -2.75 5.97 -7.88
C ALA A 32 -1.62 6.89 -7.38
N VAL A 33 -1.96 8.05 -6.82
CA VAL A 33 -1.00 9.04 -6.32
C VAL A 33 -0.01 8.49 -5.27
N PRO A 34 -0.34 7.57 -4.33
CA PRO A 34 0.65 7.02 -3.39
C PRO A 34 1.86 6.38 -4.09
N PHE A 35 1.60 5.64 -5.16
CA PHE A 35 2.62 4.94 -5.95
C PHE A 35 3.50 5.94 -6.71
N LEU A 36 2.89 6.99 -7.26
CA LEU A 36 3.60 8.05 -7.98
C LEU A 36 4.43 8.93 -7.04
N ILE A 37 3.88 9.31 -5.88
CA ILE A 37 4.62 10.06 -4.84
C ILE A 37 5.83 9.27 -4.40
N PHE A 38 5.65 7.98 -4.11
CA PHE A 38 6.76 7.12 -3.68
C PHE A 38 7.81 6.97 -4.79
N GLY A 39 7.39 6.69 -6.02
CA GLY A 39 8.29 6.65 -7.17
C GLY A 39 9.09 7.94 -7.32
N LEU A 40 8.42 9.09 -7.36
CA LEU A 40 9.06 10.40 -7.46
C LEU A 40 9.98 10.72 -6.26
N ALA A 41 9.68 10.22 -5.06
CA ALA A 41 10.53 10.40 -3.88
C ALA A 41 11.83 9.59 -3.98
N VAL A 42 11.80 8.44 -4.67
CA VAL A 42 12.98 7.58 -4.89
C VAL A 42 13.78 7.98 -6.15
N ILE A 43 13.20 8.69 -7.12
CA ILE A 43 13.96 9.08 -8.33
C ILE A 43 15.19 9.97 -8.03
N PRO A 44 15.12 11.02 -7.20
CA PRO A 44 16.29 11.82 -6.85
C PRO A 44 17.39 11.01 -6.18
N TYR A 45 17.03 9.94 -5.46
CA TYR A 45 18.00 8.98 -4.92
C TYR A 45 18.83 8.34 -6.03
N SER A 46 18.19 7.98 -7.13
CA SER A 46 18.83 7.35 -8.29
C SER A 46 19.69 8.27 -9.15
N LEU A 47 19.34 9.56 -9.24
CA LEU A 47 19.92 10.52 -10.20
C LEU A 47 21.10 11.34 -9.64
N TRP A 48 21.94 10.75 -8.78
CA TRP A 48 23.24 11.33 -8.39
C TRP A 48 23.17 12.62 -7.55
N PHE A 49 22.05 12.95 -6.89
CA PHE A 49 22.04 14.07 -5.95
C PHE A 49 22.62 13.63 -4.59
N TRP A 50 23.85 14.08 -4.29
CA TRP A 50 24.57 13.79 -3.04
C TRP A 50 23.92 14.46 -1.81
N TRP A 51 23.01 15.40 -2.04
CA TRP A 51 22.23 16.07 -0.99
C TRP A 51 21.10 15.15 -0.50
N SER A 52 21.51 14.26 0.41
CA SER A 52 20.71 13.34 1.25
C SER A 52 19.39 12.81 0.66
N THR A 53 19.40 11.52 0.32
CA THR A 53 18.23 10.63 0.10
C THR A 53 17.07 10.84 1.09
N PHE A 54 17.42 11.28 2.29
CA PHE A 54 16.51 11.59 3.38
C PHE A 54 15.38 12.56 2.98
N TRP A 55 15.70 13.72 2.38
CA TRP A 55 14.70 14.78 2.17
C TRP A 55 13.60 14.41 1.17
N PRO A 56 13.90 13.88 -0.03
CA PRO A 56 12.87 13.44 -0.96
C PRO A 56 11.93 12.39 -0.36
N LEU A 57 12.49 11.39 0.35
CA LEU A 57 11.71 10.36 1.05
C LEU A 57 10.86 10.93 2.18
N ALA A 58 11.42 11.84 2.98
CA ALA A 58 10.69 12.51 4.07
C ALA A 58 9.54 13.38 3.52
N ILE A 59 9.76 14.13 2.45
CA ILE A 59 8.72 14.92 1.78
C ILE A 59 7.64 14.01 1.22
N GLY A 60 8.03 12.94 0.52
CA GLY A 60 7.11 11.93 0.00
C GLY A 60 6.24 11.34 1.12
N TYR A 61 6.84 11.01 2.26
CA TYR A 61 6.10 10.51 3.43
C TYR A 61 5.13 11.53 4.02
N VAL A 62 5.52 12.80 4.13
CA VAL A 62 4.60 13.86 4.57
C VAL A 62 3.41 13.98 3.62
N LEU A 63 3.62 13.92 2.30
CA LEU A 63 2.52 13.95 1.34
C LEU A 63 1.59 12.73 1.47
N LEU A 64 2.15 11.54 1.73
CA LEU A 64 1.36 10.33 2.00
C LEU A 64 0.54 10.46 3.29
N LEU A 65 1.13 11.02 4.35
CA LEU A 65 0.45 11.33 5.61
C LEU A 65 -0.71 12.31 5.40
N LEU A 66 -0.51 13.36 4.61
CA LEU A 66 -1.59 14.29 4.25
C LEU A 66 -2.72 13.57 3.52
N GLY A 67 -2.40 12.71 2.55
CA GLY A 67 -3.40 11.88 1.86
C GLY A 67 -4.18 10.95 2.80
N PHE A 68 -3.49 10.34 3.78
CA PHE A 68 -4.11 9.57 4.86
C PHE A 68 -5.04 10.43 5.72
N GLY A 69 -4.59 11.62 6.15
CA GLY A 69 -5.38 12.55 6.96
C GLY A 69 -6.64 13.03 6.24
N VAL A 70 -6.54 13.39 4.95
CA VAL A 70 -7.70 13.74 4.10
C VAL A 70 -8.64 12.55 3.97
N GLY A 71 -8.11 11.34 3.79
CA GLY A 71 -8.87 10.09 3.79
C GLY A 71 -9.66 9.92 5.08
N TRP A 72 -9.02 10.11 6.24
CA TRP A 72 -9.65 10.03 7.56
C TRP A 72 -10.80 11.03 7.70
N VAL A 73 -10.56 12.31 7.40
CA VAL A 73 -11.57 13.37 7.49
C VAL A 73 -12.78 13.07 6.58
N LYS A 74 -12.55 12.47 5.41
CA LYS A 74 -13.61 12.04 4.48
C LYS A 74 -14.25 10.68 4.83
N GLY A 75 -13.84 10.03 5.91
CA GLY A 75 -14.41 8.75 6.34
C GLY A 75 -13.89 7.52 5.60
N PHE A 76 -12.64 7.58 5.14
CA PHE A 76 -11.91 6.54 4.39
C PHE A 76 -12.63 6.06 3.12
N PRO A 77 -12.78 6.93 2.11
CA PRO A 77 -13.22 6.53 0.78
C PRO A 77 -12.26 5.49 0.16
N ARG A 78 -12.68 4.82 -0.90
CA ARG A 78 -11.93 3.68 -1.47
C ARG A 78 -10.50 4.06 -1.90
N TRP A 79 -10.28 5.27 -2.41
CA TRP A 79 -8.95 5.74 -2.83
C TRP A 79 -7.95 5.91 -1.68
N SER A 80 -8.40 6.04 -0.43
CA SER A 80 -7.50 6.31 0.70
C SER A 80 -6.81 5.06 1.24
N TYR A 81 -7.28 3.86 0.91
CA TYR A 81 -6.74 2.60 1.42
C TYR A 81 -5.25 2.38 1.08
N PRO A 82 -4.75 2.64 -0.14
CA PRO A 82 -3.32 2.51 -0.42
C PRO A 82 -2.47 3.48 0.41
N TYR A 83 -2.99 4.67 0.75
CA TYR A 83 -2.30 5.57 1.68
C TYR A 83 -2.18 4.96 3.07
N VAL A 84 -3.23 4.32 3.59
CA VAL A 84 -3.18 3.63 4.90
C VAL A 84 -2.07 2.59 4.90
N GLY A 85 -2.05 1.70 3.89
CA GLY A 85 -1.05 0.64 3.84
C GLY A 85 0.36 1.17 3.67
N LEU A 86 0.58 2.13 2.77
CA LEU A 86 1.90 2.69 2.53
C LEU A 86 2.41 3.48 3.73
N VAL A 87 1.57 4.33 4.34
CA VAL A 87 1.95 5.09 5.54
C VAL A 87 2.32 4.16 6.69
N LEU A 88 1.54 3.11 6.95
CA LEU A 88 1.85 2.17 8.03
C LEU A 88 3.13 1.39 7.74
N ALA A 89 3.29 0.87 6.52
CA ALA A 89 4.50 0.14 6.13
C ALA A 89 5.75 1.04 6.20
N PHE A 90 5.62 2.29 5.76
CA PHE A 90 6.71 3.26 5.83
C PHE A 90 7.03 3.64 7.27
N THR A 91 6.02 3.91 8.10
CA THR A 91 6.22 4.21 9.54
C THR A 91 6.95 3.06 10.24
N LEU A 92 6.59 1.81 9.93
CA LEU A 92 7.29 0.62 10.40
C LEU A 92 8.72 0.54 9.88
N TYR A 93 8.95 0.73 8.59
CA TYR A 93 10.31 0.75 8.03
C TYR A 93 11.21 1.78 8.72
N TRP A 94 10.68 2.98 8.99
CA TRP A 94 11.43 4.03 9.67
C TRP A 94 11.82 3.69 11.10
N THR A 95 11.17 2.74 11.79
CA THR A 95 11.60 2.37 13.15
C THR A 95 13.04 1.84 13.17
N ASP A 96 13.48 1.23 12.08
CA ASP A 96 14.79 0.57 11.98
C ASP A 96 15.79 1.38 11.15
N VAL A 97 15.37 2.49 10.53
CA VAL A 97 16.25 3.39 9.79
C VAL A 97 17.09 4.20 10.77
N SER A 98 18.39 4.32 10.49
CA SER A 98 19.31 5.22 11.22
C SER A 98 19.68 6.41 10.34
N THR A 99 19.57 7.64 10.88
CA THR A 99 19.95 8.88 10.18
C THR A 99 20.97 9.65 11.01
N PRO A 100 22.25 9.21 11.00
CA PRO A 100 23.28 9.82 11.83
C PRO A 100 23.43 11.31 11.50
N GLU A 101 23.75 12.12 12.51
CA GLU A 101 24.04 13.56 12.39
C GLU A 101 22.82 14.43 12.02
N LEU A 102 21.64 13.84 11.79
CA LEU A 102 20.40 14.60 11.64
C LEU A 102 20.09 15.34 12.95
N ARG A 103 19.78 16.63 12.85
CA ARG A 103 19.33 17.46 13.97
C ARG A 103 17.85 17.76 13.82
N LEU A 104 17.04 17.33 14.79
CA LEU A 104 15.60 17.56 14.80
C LEU A 104 15.15 17.94 16.22
N LEU A 105 14.47 19.08 16.37
CA LEU A 105 13.91 19.54 17.66
C LEU A 105 14.93 19.53 18.83
N ASN A 106 16.14 20.05 18.58
CA ASN A 106 17.25 20.06 19.55
C ASN A 106 17.78 18.67 19.94
N TYR A 107 17.40 17.61 19.21
CA TYR A 107 17.97 16.27 19.31
C TYR A 107 18.91 16.02 18.14
N THR A 108 20.09 15.44 18.39
CA THR A 108 21.03 15.01 17.35
C THR A 108 21.13 13.49 17.37
N PHE A 109 20.85 12.85 16.25
CA PHE A 109 20.91 11.38 16.14
C PHE A 109 22.36 10.88 16.20
N GLY A 110 22.59 9.92 17.10
CA GLY A 110 23.88 9.25 17.22
C GLY A 110 24.21 8.35 16.02
N ARG A 111 25.48 7.94 15.89
CA ARG A 111 25.87 6.92 14.91
C ARG A 111 25.26 5.58 15.30
N GLY A 112 24.45 5.01 14.42
CA GLY A 112 23.75 3.73 14.65
C GLY A 112 22.47 3.85 15.49
N GLU A 113 22.02 5.06 15.81
CA GLU A 113 20.73 5.23 16.48
C GLU A 113 19.59 5.19 15.45
N ALA A 114 18.75 4.18 15.57
CA ALA A 114 17.52 4.07 14.78
C ALA A 114 16.42 5.01 15.34
N TRP A 115 15.46 5.40 14.51
CA TRP A 115 14.35 6.27 14.98
C TRP A 115 13.47 5.59 16.02
N GLY A 116 13.33 4.25 15.98
CA GLY A 116 12.50 3.49 16.90
C GLY A 116 11.07 4.03 16.99
N LEU A 117 10.56 4.23 18.20
CA LEU A 117 9.21 4.76 18.42
C LEU A 117 9.02 6.21 17.92
N ARG A 118 10.10 6.97 17.70
CA ARG A 118 10.02 8.37 17.21
C ARG A 118 9.50 8.43 15.78
N ALA A 119 9.69 7.37 14.99
CA ALA A 119 9.15 7.25 13.64
C ALA A 119 7.61 7.38 13.61
N TRP A 120 6.93 7.08 14.73
CA TRP A 120 5.47 7.17 14.85
C TRP A 120 4.96 8.59 15.14
N ILE A 121 5.83 9.54 15.49
CA ILE A 121 5.42 10.91 15.86
C ILE A 121 4.67 11.60 14.71
N PRO A 122 5.16 11.62 13.44
CA PRO A 122 4.44 12.26 12.33
C PRO A 122 3.09 11.60 12.05
N PHE A 123 3.02 10.27 12.10
CA PHE A 123 1.78 9.51 11.96
C PHE A 123 0.76 9.86 13.05
N SER A 124 1.17 9.82 14.32
CA SER A 124 0.32 10.15 15.47
C SER A 124 -0.11 11.61 15.44
N ALA A 125 0.75 12.54 15.01
CA ALA A 125 0.40 13.95 14.86
C ALA A 125 -0.73 14.14 13.84
N VAL A 126 -0.62 13.54 12.64
CA VAL A 126 -1.68 13.62 11.63
C VAL A 126 -2.96 12.92 12.08
N ALA A 127 -2.85 11.78 12.77
CA ALA A 127 -4.01 11.10 13.35
C ALA A 127 -4.71 11.96 14.42
N ALA A 128 -3.96 12.64 15.29
CA ALA A 128 -4.49 13.56 16.30
C ALA A 128 -5.16 14.77 15.65
N ILE A 129 -4.54 15.38 14.64
CA ILE A 129 -5.13 16.48 13.86
C ILE A 129 -6.45 16.02 13.22
N ALA A 130 -6.45 14.87 12.54
CA ALA A 130 -7.66 14.32 11.92
C ALA A 130 -8.76 14.05 12.97
N LEU A 131 -8.40 13.54 14.15
CA LEU A 131 -9.32 13.31 15.27
C LEU A 131 -9.93 14.61 15.79
N VAL A 132 -9.15 15.69 15.90
CA VAL A 132 -9.63 17.02 16.30
C VAL A 132 -10.62 17.57 15.27
N PHE A 133 -10.34 17.41 13.97
CA PHE A 133 -11.25 17.85 12.90
C PHE A 133 -12.54 17.03 12.86
N THR A 134 -12.48 15.71 13.05
CA THR A 134 -13.68 14.85 13.00
C THR A 134 -14.43 14.77 14.33
N ARG A 135 -13.78 15.15 15.44
CA ARG A 135 -14.26 15.04 16.84
C ARG A 135 -14.86 13.68 17.17
N SER A 136 -14.39 12.63 16.50
CA SER A 136 -15.01 11.31 16.56
C SER A 136 -14.10 10.23 15.98
N LEU A 137 -14.13 9.04 16.59
CA LEU A 137 -13.52 7.81 16.08
C LEU A 137 -14.39 7.08 15.03
N ARG A 138 -15.57 7.63 14.70
CA ARG A 138 -16.46 7.07 13.66
C ARG A 138 -15.76 6.80 12.32
N PRO A 139 -14.85 7.65 11.79
CA PRO A 139 -14.10 7.36 10.57
C PRO A 139 -13.25 6.09 10.69
N LEU A 140 -12.55 5.90 11.81
CA LEU A 140 -11.73 4.71 12.03
C LEU A 140 -12.60 3.44 12.10
N LEU A 141 -13.75 3.52 12.78
CA LEU A 141 -14.74 2.43 12.76
C LEU A 141 -15.28 2.18 11.34
N ARG A 142 -15.42 3.21 10.49
CA ARG A 142 -15.80 3.06 9.07
C ARG A 142 -14.71 2.40 8.24
N LEU A 143 -13.42 2.66 8.52
CA LEU A 143 -12.31 1.96 7.89
C LEU A 143 -12.41 0.45 8.20
N LEU A 144 -12.51 0.10 9.49
CA LEU A 144 -12.59 -1.28 9.93
C LEU A 144 -13.84 -1.98 9.37
N THR A 145 -15.02 -1.39 9.56
CA THR A 145 -16.27 -1.96 9.01
C THR A 145 -16.29 -2.00 7.49
N GLY A 146 -15.60 -1.07 6.82
CA GLY A 146 -15.39 -1.05 5.37
C GLY A 146 -14.61 -2.27 4.90
N VAL A 147 -13.49 -2.58 5.56
CA VAL A 147 -12.70 -3.81 5.34
C VAL A 147 -13.55 -5.06 5.55
N TRP A 148 -14.33 -5.11 6.63
CA TRP A 148 -15.19 -6.25 6.95
C TRP A 148 -16.33 -6.48 5.95
N ARG A 149 -16.81 -5.42 5.30
CA ARG A 149 -17.87 -5.49 4.27
C ARG A 149 -17.31 -5.80 2.90
N ASP A 150 -16.18 -5.20 2.56
CA ASP A 150 -15.51 -5.35 1.27
C ASP A 150 -14.03 -5.66 1.48
N TRP A 151 -13.71 -6.96 1.47
CA TRP A 151 -12.37 -7.48 1.67
C TRP A 151 -11.35 -6.90 0.67
N THR A 152 -11.80 -6.49 -0.52
CA THR A 152 -10.91 -5.94 -1.56
C THR A 152 -10.24 -4.65 -1.11
N ARG A 153 -10.84 -3.94 -0.15
CA ARG A 153 -10.26 -2.71 0.42
C ARG A 153 -9.04 -2.99 1.29
N LEU A 154 -9.04 -4.09 2.05
CA LEU A 154 -7.86 -4.51 2.81
C LEU A 154 -6.76 -4.99 1.86
N SER A 155 -7.11 -5.76 0.83
CA SER A 155 -6.16 -6.11 -0.25
C SER A 155 -5.57 -4.86 -0.90
N PHE A 156 -6.36 -3.82 -1.13
CA PHE A 156 -5.88 -2.57 -1.72
C PHE A 156 -4.99 -1.75 -0.76
N ALA A 157 -5.25 -1.82 0.54
CA ALA A 157 -4.33 -1.26 1.53
C ALA A 157 -2.99 -2.01 1.54
N LEU A 158 -3.00 -3.34 1.62
CA LEU A 158 -1.78 -4.16 1.56
C LEU A 158 -1.01 -3.94 0.25
N TYR A 159 -1.73 -3.84 -0.88
CA TYR A 159 -1.17 -3.47 -2.17
C TYR A 159 -0.52 -2.08 -2.16
N GLY A 160 -1.06 -1.14 -1.39
CA GLY A 160 -0.47 0.17 -1.16
C GLY A 160 0.94 0.12 -0.55
N ALA A 161 1.30 -0.94 0.19
CA ALA A 161 2.65 -1.11 0.74
C ALA A 161 3.68 -1.61 -0.29
N MET A 162 3.24 -2.01 -1.50
CA MET A 162 4.12 -2.58 -2.53
C MET A 162 5.26 -1.68 -3.02
N PRO A 163 5.08 -0.35 -3.17
CA PRO A 163 6.19 0.53 -3.52
C PRO A 163 7.39 0.37 -2.60
N LEU A 164 7.15 0.28 -1.29
CA LEU A 164 8.21 0.11 -0.30
C LEU A 164 8.91 -1.24 -0.43
N LEU A 165 8.15 -2.33 -0.57
CA LEU A 165 8.75 -3.66 -0.72
C LEU A 165 9.52 -3.81 -2.04
N VAL A 166 9.02 -3.25 -3.14
CA VAL A 166 9.75 -3.21 -4.42
C VAL A 166 11.08 -2.47 -4.24
N TRP A 167 11.08 -1.32 -3.57
CA TRP A 167 12.31 -0.56 -3.32
C TRP A 167 13.30 -1.30 -2.41
N VAL A 168 12.82 -1.92 -1.33
CA VAL A 168 13.65 -2.75 -0.44
C VAL A 168 14.23 -3.95 -1.17
N SER A 169 13.54 -4.52 -2.16
CA SER A 169 14.10 -5.62 -2.98
C SER A 169 15.31 -5.19 -3.82
N PHE A 170 15.51 -3.89 -4.04
CA PHE A 170 16.69 -3.33 -4.69
C PHE A 170 17.77 -2.88 -3.70
N ASP A 171 17.72 -3.36 -2.45
CA ASP A 171 18.80 -3.14 -1.50
C ASP A 171 20.14 -3.61 -2.10
N GLU A 172 21.19 -2.83 -1.84
CA GLU A 172 22.55 -3.01 -2.39
C GLU A 172 22.69 -2.94 -3.94
N VAL A 173 21.60 -2.69 -4.69
CA VAL A 173 21.66 -2.49 -6.15
C VAL A 173 22.10 -1.06 -6.48
N ASP A 174 23.01 -0.92 -7.46
CA ASP A 174 23.47 0.39 -7.92
C ASP A 174 22.28 1.30 -8.28
N ARG A 175 22.37 2.55 -7.81
CA ARG A 175 21.28 3.52 -7.87
C ARG A 175 20.86 3.88 -9.30
N SER A 176 21.82 3.97 -10.22
CA SER A 176 21.58 4.27 -11.63
C SER A 176 20.99 3.05 -12.34
N PHE A 177 21.44 1.85 -11.97
CA PHE A 177 20.94 0.59 -12.51
C PHE A 177 19.49 0.30 -12.11
N GLN A 178 19.11 0.50 -10.84
CA GLN A 178 17.75 0.19 -10.36
C GLN A 178 16.67 1.16 -10.88
N PHE A 179 17.04 2.38 -11.28
CA PHE A 179 16.11 3.44 -11.68
C PHE A 179 15.04 3.03 -12.71
N PRO A 180 15.38 2.50 -13.90
CA PRO A 180 14.38 2.16 -14.90
C PRO A 180 13.41 1.06 -14.42
N TYR A 181 13.90 0.10 -13.63
CA TYR A 181 13.08 -0.98 -13.08
C TYR A 181 12.11 -0.48 -12.02
N LEU A 182 12.59 0.39 -11.11
CA LEU A 182 11.74 1.03 -10.11
C LEU A 182 10.65 1.88 -10.77
N LEU A 183 11.01 2.73 -11.74
CA LEU A 183 10.05 3.56 -12.45
C LEU A 183 8.97 2.71 -13.13
N ALA A 184 9.38 1.68 -13.87
CA ALA A 184 8.44 0.76 -14.51
C ALA A 184 7.54 0.03 -13.50
N ALA A 185 8.10 -0.46 -12.39
CA ALA A 185 7.32 -1.11 -11.34
C ALA A 185 6.29 -0.15 -10.70
N MET A 186 6.67 1.10 -10.40
CA MET A 186 5.75 2.09 -9.82
C MET A 186 4.62 2.45 -10.78
N LEU A 187 4.90 2.56 -12.09
CA LEU A 187 3.87 2.81 -13.11
C LEU A 187 2.91 1.62 -13.25
N LEU A 188 3.41 0.39 -13.23
CA LEU A 188 2.59 -0.82 -13.24
C LEU A 188 1.70 -0.91 -12.00
N LEU A 189 2.25 -0.59 -10.82
CA LEU A 189 1.47 -0.57 -9.58
C LEU A 189 0.39 0.53 -9.60
N ALA A 190 0.74 1.72 -10.07
CA ALA A 190 -0.20 2.83 -10.25
C ALA A 190 -1.32 2.45 -11.24
N GLY A 191 -0.98 1.79 -12.35
CA GLY A 191 -1.95 1.26 -13.32
C GLY A 191 -2.91 0.24 -12.69
N GLY A 192 -2.39 -0.67 -11.88
CA GLY A 192 -3.19 -1.61 -11.09
C GLY A 192 -4.16 -0.91 -10.13
N ALA A 193 -3.71 0.15 -9.46
CA ALA A 193 -4.55 0.98 -8.58
C ALA A 193 -5.67 1.70 -9.34
N VAL A 194 -5.37 2.28 -10.51
CA VAL A 194 -6.41 2.90 -11.37
C VAL A 194 -7.43 1.84 -11.82
N ALA A 195 -6.96 0.69 -12.34
CA ALA A 195 -7.83 -0.39 -12.80
C ALA A 195 -8.72 -0.92 -11.66
N TYR A 196 -8.17 -1.06 -10.46
CA TYR A 196 -8.92 -1.42 -9.25
C TYR A 196 -10.04 -0.42 -8.96
N MET A 197 -9.74 0.89 -8.97
CA MET A 197 -10.72 1.94 -8.71
C MET A 197 -11.83 1.99 -9.78
N ARG A 198 -11.51 1.61 -11.03
CA ARG A 198 -12.44 1.55 -12.15
C ARG A 198 -13.27 0.26 -12.21
N ALA A 199 -12.89 -0.79 -11.48
CA ALA A 199 -13.61 -2.05 -11.46
C ALA A 199 -14.88 -2.00 -10.58
N ALA A 200 -16.02 -2.32 -11.20
CA ALA A 200 -17.32 -2.34 -10.51
C ALA A 200 -17.51 -3.60 -9.64
N ARG A 201 -16.94 -4.74 -10.06
CA ARG A 201 -17.08 -6.04 -9.39
C ARG A 201 -15.84 -6.36 -8.56
N SER A 202 -16.01 -7.05 -7.44
CA SER A 202 -14.90 -7.46 -6.56
C SER A 202 -13.87 -8.36 -7.23
N GLN A 203 -14.31 -9.27 -8.12
CA GLN A 203 -13.40 -10.10 -8.92
C GLN A 203 -12.53 -9.26 -9.87
N GLY A 204 -13.12 -8.25 -10.52
CA GLY A 204 -12.38 -7.33 -11.38
C GLY A 204 -11.38 -6.48 -10.60
N ARG A 205 -11.73 -6.09 -9.37
CA ARG A 205 -10.81 -5.43 -8.44
C ARG A 205 -9.64 -6.33 -8.07
N ALA A 206 -9.92 -7.57 -7.71
CA ALA A 206 -8.89 -8.55 -7.36
C ALA A 206 -7.93 -8.81 -8.53
N LEU A 207 -8.48 -9.02 -9.72
CA LEU A 207 -7.71 -9.21 -10.93
C LEU A 207 -6.86 -7.98 -11.25
N ALA A 208 -7.38 -6.76 -11.07
CA ALA A 208 -6.61 -5.53 -11.27
C ALA A 208 -5.41 -5.42 -10.33
N LEU A 209 -5.56 -5.79 -9.04
CA LEU A 209 -4.43 -5.83 -8.11
C LEU A 209 -3.39 -6.88 -8.52
N LEU A 210 -3.84 -8.07 -8.95
CA LEU A 210 -2.94 -9.14 -9.40
C LEU A 210 -2.18 -8.75 -10.67
N VAL A 211 -2.88 -8.17 -11.65
CA VAL A 211 -2.31 -7.69 -12.92
C VAL A 211 -1.40 -6.49 -12.70
N GLY A 212 -1.58 -5.68 -11.66
CA GLY A 212 -0.60 -4.65 -11.30
C GLY A 212 0.61 -5.23 -10.55
N LEU A 213 0.36 -6.17 -9.62
CA LEU A 213 1.39 -6.78 -8.77
C LEU A 213 2.37 -7.65 -9.56
N ALA A 214 1.85 -8.64 -10.29
CA ALA A 214 2.66 -9.66 -10.95
C ALA A 214 3.70 -9.08 -11.92
N PRO A 215 3.35 -8.20 -12.89
CA PRO A 215 4.35 -7.64 -13.79
C PRO A 215 5.29 -6.66 -13.08
N ALA A 216 4.82 -5.87 -12.10
CA ALA A 216 5.72 -5.01 -11.32
C ALA A 216 6.78 -5.85 -10.57
N TRP A 217 6.37 -6.99 -10.03
CA TRP A 217 7.27 -7.91 -9.36
C TRP A 217 8.19 -8.65 -10.34
N VAL A 218 7.72 -9.02 -11.53
CA VAL A 218 8.58 -9.59 -12.60
C VAL A 218 9.65 -8.59 -13.01
N VAL A 219 9.29 -7.31 -13.23
CA VAL A 219 10.27 -6.24 -13.54
C VAL A 219 11.30 -6.11 -12.42
N THR A 220 10.85 -6.11 -11.16
CA THR A 220 11.72 -6.08 -9.98
C THR A 220 12.68 -7.28 -9.97
N THR A 221 12.14 -8.49 -10.18
CA THR A 221 12.88 -9.74 -10.21
C THR A 221 13.95 -9.75 -11.30
N VAL A 222 13.59 -9.32 -12.52
CA VAL A 222 14.53 -9.21 -13.64
C VAL A 222 15.64 -8.22 -13.29
N GLY A 223 15.31 -7.03 -12.77
CA GLY A 223 16.31 -6.04 -12.38
C GLY A 223 17.32 -6.58 -11.36
N VAL A 224 16.83 -7.17 -10.27
CA VAL A 224 17.68 -7.74 -9.21
C VAL A 224 18.50 -8.93 -9.73
N ALA A 225 17.86 -9.88 -10.42
CA ALA A 225 18.55 -11.07 -10.94
C ALA A 225 19.63 -10.72 -11.97
N THR A 226 19.36 -9.75 -12.87
CA THR A 226 20.35 -9.29 -13.85
C THR A 226 21.51 -8.57 -13.19
N TYR A 227 21.27 -7.72 -12.19
CA TYR A 227 22.33 -6.98 -11.50
C TYR A 227 23.33 -7.91 -10.80
N TRP A 228 22.82 -8.95 -10.16
CA TRP A 228 23.62 -9.85 -9.32
C TRP A 228 24.21 -11.04 -10.07
N HIS A 229 23.74 -11.35 -11.28
CA HIS A 229 24.23 -12.52 -12.03
C HIS A 229 25.72 -12.39 -12.36
N GLY A 230 26.54 -13.30 -11.84
CA GLY A 230 27.99 -13.34 -12.03
C GLY A 230 28.77 -12.28 -11.23
N ARG A 231 28.08 -11.37 -10.53
CA ARG A 231 28.72 -10.35 -9.68
C ARG A 231 29.23 -10.99 -8.39
N ARG A 232 30.41 -10.58 -7.92
CA ARG A 232 30.96 -11.01 -6.64
C ARG A 232 31.48 -9.81 -5.86
N ASP A 233 30.75 -9.41 -4.82
CA ASP A 233 31.20 -8.38 -3.90
C ASP A 233 32.01 -8.99 -2.74
N PHE A 234 32.69 -8.16 -1.95
CA PHE A 234 33.69 -8.62 -0.97
C PHE A 234 33.13 -9.51 0.15
N TRP A 235 31.83 -9.38 0.47
CA TRP A 235 31.13 -10.21 1.46
C TRP A 235 30.63 -11.54 0.88
N MET A 236 30.76 -11.76 -0.42
CA MET A 236 30.19 -12.94 -1.10
C MET A 236 31.21 -14.09 -1.21
N ARG A 237 30.78 -15.27 -0.74
CA ARG A 237 31.58 -16.51 -0.84
C ARG A 237 31.72 -17.01 -2.29
N ALA A 238 30.69 -16.78 -3.11
CA ALA A 238 30.63 -17.14 -4.53
C ALA A 238 29.96 -16.02 -5.33
N PRO A 239 30.13 -15.95 -6.66
CA PRO A 239 29.39 -15.02 -7.50
C PRO A 239 27.87 -15.24 -7.36
N GLY A 240 27.10 -14.15 -7.45
CA GLY A 240 25.65 -14.18 -7.41
C GLY A 240 25.07 -14.99 -8.56
N ASN A 241 24.07 -15.82 -8.24
CA ASN A 241 23.35 -16.62 -9.22
C ASN A 241 21.97 -16.02 -9.47
N GLY A 242 21.80 -15.37 -10.63
CA GLY A 242 20.53 -14.78 -11.03
C GLY A 242 19.34 -15.76 -11.02
N TYR A 243 19.57 -17.06 -11.24
CA TYR A 243 18.51 -18.07 -11.17
C TYR A 243 18.00 -18.27 -9.73
N GLU A 244 18.91 -18.38 -8.76
CA GLU A 244 18.55 -18.50 -7.34
C GLU A 244 17.82 -17.27 -6.84
N MET A 245 18.24 -16.08 -7.28
CA MET A 245 17.54 -14.84 -6.98
C MET A 245 16.15 -14.80 -7.59
N ALA A 246 16.00 -15.18 -8.86
CA ALA A 246 14.70 -15.24 -9.52
C ALA A 246 13.75 -16.22 -8.83
N LEU A 247 14.25 -17.39 -8.41
CA LEU A 247 13.46 -18.37 -7.66
C LEU A 247 13.02 -17.84 -6.31
N THR A 248 13.92 -17.19 -5.57
CA THR A 248 13.61 -16.56 -4.27
C THR A 248 12.55 -15.48 -4.43
N MET A 249 12.69 -14.62 -5.44
CA MET A 249 11.70 -13.58 -5.75
C MET A 249 10.36 -14.18 -6.18
N LEU A 250 10.33 -15.31 -6.90
CA LEU A 250 9.09 -15.99 -7.27
C LEU A 250 8.35 -16.55 -6.05
N VAL A 251 9.09 -17.12 -5.08
CA VAL A 251 8.51 -17.55 -3.80
C VAL A 251 7.96 -16.35 -3.05
N ALA A 252 8.71 -15.24 -2.99
CA ALA A 252 8.24 -14.00 -2.39
C ALA A 252 6.95 -13.48 -3.05
N LEU A 253 6.84 -13.53 -4.38
CA LEU A 253 5.60 -13.17 -5.09
C LEU A 253 4.41 -14.03 -4.64
N GLY A 254 4.61 -15.35 -4.53
CA GLY A 254 3.58 -16.27 -4.05
C GLY A 254 3.10 -15.92 -2.64
N VAL A 255 4.04 -15.62 -1.73
CA VAL A 255 3.73 -15.18 -0.36
C VAL A 255 3.00 -13.84 -0.35
N LEU A 256 3.48 -12.83 -1.09
CA LEU A 256 2.87 -11.51 -1.16
C LEU A 256 1.46 -11.56 -1.76
N ALA A 257 1.27 -12.31 -2.85
CA ALA A 257 -0.05 -12.56 -3.41
C ALA A 257 -0.96 -13.25 -2.40
N GLY A 258 -0.47 -14.28 -1.71
CA GLY A 258 -1.17 -14.96 -0.63
C GLY A 258 -1.64 -13.99 0.47
N LEU A 259 -0.74 -13.11 0.94
CA LEU A 259 -1.05 -12.11 1.97
C LEU A 259 -2.08 -11.07 1.49
N ILE A 260 -1.88 -10.52 0.28
CA ILE A 260 -2.79 -9.52 -0.30
C ILE A 260 -4.19 -10.12 -0.51
N PHE A 261 -4.30 -11.40 -0.88
CA PHE A 261 -5.58 -12.06 -1.18
C PHE A 261 -6.14 -12.91 -0.02
N ALA A 262 -5.43 -13.05 1.10
CA ALA A 262 -5.93 -13.70 2.32
C ALA A 262 -7.31 -13.16 2.78
N PRO A 263 -7.61 -11.84 2.70
CA PRO A 263 -8.93 -11.32 3.02
C PRO A 263 -10.06 -11.91 2.16
N ALA A 264 -9.77 -12.29 0.91
CA ALA A 264 -10.73 -12.93 0.02
C ALA A 264 -11.14 -14.31 0.56
N MET A 265 -10.16 -15.09 1.03
CA MET A 265 -10.39 -16.42 1.61
C MET A 265 -11.28 -16.33 2.85
N LEU A 266 -11.01 -15.36 3.74
CA LEU A 266 -11.86 -15.08 4.91
C LEU A 266 -13.28 -14.70 4.49
N GLY A 267 -13.42 -13.88 3.44
CA GLY A 267 -14.71 -13.50 2.88
C GLY A 267 -15.52 -14.69 2.35
N LEU A 268 -14.86 -15.65 1.69
CA LEU A 268 -15.49 -16.87 1.17
C LEU A 268 -15.92 -17.81 2.29
N LEU A 269 -15.07 -18.03 3.30
CA LEU A 269 -15.38 -18.86 4.47
C LEU A 269 -16.63 -18.34 5.20
N ARG A 270 -16.71 -17.02 5.39
CA ARG A 270 -17.86 -16.38 6.04
C ARG A 270 -19.17 -16.58 5.27
N ARG A 271 -19.15 -16.48 3.94
CA ARG A 271 -20.34 -16.70 3.11
C ARG A 271 -20.84 -18.14 3.24
N ARG A 272 -19.92 -19.12 3.22
CA ARG A 272 -20.27 -20.53 3.43
C ARG A 272 -20.89 -20.77 4.81
N ALA A 273 -20.30 -20.20 5.87
CA ALA A 273 -20.84 -20.32 7.22
C ALA A 273 -22.26 -19.72 7.34
N ALA A 274 -22.51 -18.56 6.73
CA ALA A 274 -23.83 -17.94 6.72
C ALA A 274 -24.88 -18.77 5.95
N SER A 275 -24.52 -19.37 4.82
CA SER A 275 -25.41 -20.25 4.06
C SER A 275 -25.79 -21.52 4.84
N GLY A 276 -24.86 -22.10 5.60
CA GLY A 276 -25.12 -23.27 6.45
C GLY A 276 -26.05 -22.98 7.63
N ALA A 277 -25.97 -21.80 8.23
CA ALA A 277 -26.88 -21.42 9.33
C ALA A 277 -28.34 -21.27 8.89
N VAL A 278 -28.57 -20.82 7.64
CA VAL A 278 -29.92 -20.63 7.08
C VAL A 278 -30.59 -21.97 6.76
N SER A 279 -29.82 -22.97 6.30
CA SER A 279 -30.39 -24.30 6.00
C SER A 279 -30.82 -25.05 7.26
N LEU A 280 -30.16 -24.83 8.40
CA LEU A 280 -30.51 -25.45 9.69
C LEU A 280 -31.80 -24.88 10.30
N ARG A 281 -32.12 -23.59 10.10
CA ARG A 281 -33.36 -22.97 10.62
C ARG A 281 -34.63 -23.35 9.86
N ARG A 282 -34.50 -24.00 8.70
CA ARG A 282 -35.64 -24.43 7.86
C ARG A 282 -36.05 -25.88 8.10
N ARG A 283 -35.32 -26.59 8.96
CA ARG A 283 -35.67 -27.92 9.45
C ARG A 283 -36.26 -27.79 10.84
#